data_AF-A0A4R6IDP7-F1
#
_entry.id   AF-A0A4R6IDP7-F1
#
_cell.length_a   1.000
_cell.length_b   1.000
_cell.length_c   1.000
_cell.angle_alpha   90.00
_cell.angle_beta   90.00
_cell.angle_gamma   90.00
#
_symmetry.space_group_name_H-M   'P 1'
#
loop_
_entity.id
_entity.type
_entity.pdbx_description
1 polymer ?
#
loop_
_entity_poly.entity_id
_entity_poly.type
_entity_poly.pdbx_seq_one_letter_code
_entity_poly.pdbx_strand_id
1 'polypeptide(L)'
;MKDKSKITEAQKAQADAFEKFVKNHSEGQIIDIDTKLKWDQMYYWHYKDIKYKVLKNHFLESYNLFSYNNIDMRTNNFENKIIMMIEQISKKVDEIGKDVAELKQSHKILRADVDELKQSHKVLRADVDELKQSHKILQADVAVLKQSHKILHSDVSVLKGLHNLQ
;
A
#
# COMPACT_ATOMS: atom_id res chain seq x y z
N MET A 1 -22.33 50.44 5.99
CA MET A 1 -22.30 49.83 7.33
C MET A 1 -23.44 50.42 8.14
N LYS A 2 -24.48 49.64 8.48
CA LYS A 2 -25.50 50.12 9.43
C LYS A 2 -24.87 50.16 10.82
N ASP A 3 -25.05 51.29 11.50
CA ASP A 3 -24.58 51.54 12.85
C ASP A 3 -25.12 50.47 13.81
N LYS A 4 -24.22 49.79 14.54
CA LYS A 4 -24.56 48.71 15.49
C LYS A 4 -25.27 49.24 16.75
N SER A 5 -25.44 50.56 16.89
CA SER A 5 -26.03 51.23 18.05
C SER A 5 -27.58 51.25 18.10
N LYS A 6 -28.30 50.68 17.12
CA LYS A 6 -29.78 50.69 17.08
C LYS A 6 -30.39 49.31 16.76
N ILE A 7 -30.07 48.30 17.57
CA ILE A 7 -30.85 47.05 17.56
C ILE A 7 -32.12 47.31 18.37
N THR A 8 -33.28 47.07 17.77
CA THR A 8 -34.56 47.18 18.49
C THR A 8 -34.81 45.93 19.32
N GLU A 9 -35.57 46.04 20.41
CA GLU A 9 -35.98 44.88 21.21
C GLU A 9 -36.69 43.81 20.38
N ALA A 10 -37.44 44.23 19.36
CA ALA A 10 -38.10 43.34 18.41
C ALA A 10 -37.11 42.46 17.61
N GLN A 11 -35.97 43.03 17.18
CA GLN A 11 -34.94 42.29 16.45
C GLN A 11 -34.21 41.30 17.36
N LYS A 12 -33.96 41.69 18.61
CA LYS A 12 -33.39 40.79 19.62
C LYS A 12 -34.34 39.62 19.91
N ALA A 13 -35.63 39.88 20.06
CA ALA A 13 -36.63 38.84 20.26
C ALA A 13 -36.70 37.86 19.07
N GLN A 14 -36.54 38.35 17.84
CA GLN A 14 -36.47 37.50 16.65
C GLN A 14 -35.22 36.61 16.63
N ALA A 15 -34.06 37.15 17.01
CA ALA A 15 -32.83 36.38 17.19
C ALA A 15 -32.96 35.30 18.27
N ASP A 16 -33.50 35.65 19.44
CA ASP A 16 -33.70 34.71 20.56
C ASP A 16 -34.70 33.60 20.19
N ALA A 17 -35.74 33.93 19.43
CA ALA A 17 -36.71 32.97 18.92
C ALA A 17 -36.06 31.97 17.94
N PHE A 18 -35.14 32.43 17.09
CA PHE A 18 -34.39 31.56 16.20
C PHE A 18 -33.41 30.66 16.98
N GLU A 19 -32.71 31.21 17.97
CA GLU A 19 -31.79 30.43 18.80
C GLU A 19 -32.51 29.28 19.54
N LYS A 20 -33.68 29.57 20.12
CA LYS A 20 -34.54 28.54 20.73
C LYS A 20 -34.98 27.50 19.73
N PHE A 21 -35.34 27.91 18.51
CA PHE A 21 -35.71 27.00 17.44
C PHE A 21 -34.56 26.04 17.11
N VAL A 22 -33.34 26.53 16.92
CA VAL A 22 -32.15 25.69 16.66
C VAL A 22 -31.87 24.74 17.83
N LYS A 23 -31.91 25.21 19.07
CA LYS A 23 -31.66 24.39 20.28
C LYS A 23 -32.68 23.26 20.49
N ASN A 24 -33.85 23.36 19.87
CA ASN A 24 -34.88 22.33 19.94
C ASN A 24 -34.70 21.20 18.92
N HIS A 25 -33.63 21.21 18.13
CA HIS A 25 -33.33 20.18 17.14
C HIS A 25 -32.08 19.39 17.54
N SER A 26 -32.02 18.14 17.09
CA SER A 26 -30.88 17.26 17.37
C SER A 26 -29.68 17.56 16.47
N GLU A 27 -28.48 17.26 16.95
CA GLU A 27 -27.28 17.34 16.12
C GLU A 27 -27.42 16.46 14.87
N GLY A 28 -27.10 17.02 13.69
CA GLY A 28 -27.21 16.34 12.41
C GLY A 28 -28.62 16.30 11.79
N GLN A 29 -29.63 16.86 12.47
CA GLN A 29 -30.97 16.99 11.91
C GLN A 29 -31.01 18.06 10.79
N ILE A 30 -31.65 17.73 9.66
CA ILE A 30 -31.92 18.70 8.59
C ILE A 30 -33.17 19.50 8.98
N ILE A 31 -33.09 20.83 8.88
CA ILE A 31 -34.15 21.76 9.24
C ILE A 31 -34.47 22.63 8.03
N ASP A 32 -35.75 22.70 7.67
CA ASP A 32 -36.24 23.55 6.57
C ASP A 32 -36.61 24.95 7.08
N ILE A 33 -36.14 25.98 6.37
CA ILE A 33 -36.52 27.38 6.58
C ILE A 33 -37.34 27.84 5.38
N ASP A 34 -38.64 27.55 5.43
CA ASP A 34 -39.59 27.74 4.32
C ASP A 34 -40.50 28.97 4.50
N THR A 35 -40.52 29.56 5.70
CA THR A 35 -41.35 30.74 5.99
C THR A 35 -40.53 32.02 6.05
N LYS A 36 -41.11 33.12 5.51
CA LYS A 36 -40.54 34.47 5.60
C LYS A 36 -40.19 34.86 7.05
N LEU A 37 -41.05 34.49 8.01
CA LEU A 37 -40.80 34.75 9.43
C LEU A 37 -39.53 34.06 9.94
N LYS A 38 -39.28 32.81 9.55
CA LYS A 38 -38.04 32.10 9.91
C LYS A 38 -36.81 32.69 9.23
N TRP A 39 -36.94 33.14 7.99
CA TRP A 39 -35.89 33.90 7.29
C TRP A 39 -35.53 35.19 8.01
N ASP A 40 -36.53 35.97 8.44
CA ASP A 40 -36.32 37.21 9.20
C ASP A 40 -35.63 36.91 10.54
N GLN A 41 -36.12 35.89 11.27
CA GLN A 41 -35.53 35.44 12.54
C GLN A 41 -34.07 34.98 12.38
N MET A 42 -33.77 34.21 11.33
CA MET A 42 -32.41 33.77 11.00
C MET A 42 -31.48 34.94 10.68
N TYR A 43 -31.96 35.92 9.90
CA TYR A 43 -31.20 37.11 9.54
C TYR A 43 -30.76 37.90 10.78
N TYR A 44 -31.66 38.12 11.74
CA TYR A 44 -31.33 38.84 12.96
C TYR A 44 -30.46 38.03 13.92
N TRP A 45 -30.55 36.70 13.92
CA TRP A 45 -29.73 35.85 14.79
C TRP A 45 -28.22 35.96 14.53
N HIS A 46 -27.80 36.13 13.28
CA HIS A 46 -26.37 36.24 12.94
C HIS A 46 -25.80 37.65 13.05
N TYR A 47 -26.65 38.68 13.18
CA TYR A 47 -26.27 40.10 13.28
C TYR A 47 -25.23 40.56 12.23
N LYS A 48 -25.12 39.83 11.11
CA LYS A 48 -24.18 40.04 10.01
C LYS A 48 -24.95 39.94 8.69
N ASP A 49 -24.49 40.69 7.70
CA ASP A 49 -25.06 40.60 6.35
C ASP A 49 -24.89 39.18 5.81
N ILE A 50 -25.99 38.57 5.38
CA ILE A 50 -25.94 37.34 4.58
C ILE A 50 -25.43 37.73 3.20
N LYS A 51 -24.27 37.19 2.81
CA LYS A 51 -23.68 37.45 1.49
C LYS A 51 -24.12 36.37 0.52
N TYR A 52 -24.41 36.77 -0.71
CA TYR A 52 -24.64 35.86 -1.82
C TYR A 52 -23.72 36.23 -2.97
N LYS A 53 -23.16 35.23 -3.63
CA LYS A 53 -22.49 35.38 -4.92
C LYS A 53 -23.53 35.19 -6.02
N VAL A 54 -23.66 36.18 -6.89
CA VAL A 54 -24.52 36.09 -8.07
C VAL A 54 -23.79 35.26 -9.13
N LEU A 55 -24.44 34.21 -9.61
CA LEU A 55 -23.95 33.33 -10.66
C LEU A 55 -24.62 33.66 -12.01
N LYS A 56 -24.20 32.94 -13.07
CA LYS A 56 -24.87 32.99 -14.38
C LYS A 56 -26.35 32.65 -14.22
N ASN A 57 -27.20 33.24 -15.06
CA ASN A 57 -28.66 33.07 -15.04
C ASN A 57 -29.32 33.55 -13.73
N HIS A 58 -28.69 34.48 -13.00
CA HIS A 58 -29.23 35.08 -11.76
C HIS A 58 -29.46 34.10 -10.61
N PHE A 59 -28.83 32.93 -10.64
CA PHE A 59 -28.78 32.07 -9.46
C PHE A 59 -27.95 32.72 -8.35
N LEU A 60 -28.34 32.49 -7.10
CA LEU A 60 -27.64 32.98 -5.92
C LEU A 60 -26.97 31.81 -5.20
N GLU A 61 -25.66 31.90 -5.01
CA GLU A 61 -24.91 30.99 -4.15
C GLU A 61 -24.66 31.68 -2.81
N SER A 62 -25.15 31.10 -1.70
CA SER A 62 -24.90 31.68 -0.37
C SER A 62 -23.40 31.64 -0.06
N TYR A 63 -22.87 32.79 0.37
CA TYR A 63 -21.45 33.01 0.65
C TYR A 63 -21.30 33.23 2.16
N ASN A 64 -20.70 32.26 2.86
CA ASN A 64 -20.47 32.29 4.31
C ASN A 64 -21.74 32.51 5.15
N LEU A 65 -22.72 31.61 4.99
CA LEU A 65 -24.05 31.77 5.60
C LEU A 65 -24.09 31.57 7.12
N PHE A 66 -23.19 30.74 7.69
CA PHE A 66 -23.24 30.36 9.10
C PHE A 66 -21.86 30.43 9.74
N SER A 67 -21.74 31.16 10.85
CA SER A 67 -20.60 31.09 11.78
C SER A 67 -21.12 30.94 13.22
N TYR A 68 -20.66 29.93 13.96
CA TYR A 68 -20.95 29.76 15.39
C TYR A 68 -19.64 29.75 16.16
N ASN A 69 -19.52 30.52 17.25
CA ASN A 69 -18.28 30.69 18.02
C ASN A 69 -17.04 31.01 17.16
N ASN A 70 -17.17 31.94 16.21
CA ASN A 70 -16.11 32.36 15.26
C ASN A 70 -15.60 31.29 14.29
N ILE A 71 -16.35 30.20 14.11
CA ILE A 71 -16.04 29.15 13.13
C ILE A 71 -17.05 29.24 11.98
N ASP A 72 -16.58 29.53 10.76
CA ASP A 72 -17.40 29.45 9.55
C ASP A 72 -17.78 27.99 9.27
N MET A 73 -19.08 27.70 9.15
CA MET A 73 -19.62 26.33 9.06
C MET A 73 -19.64 25.79 7.62
N ARG A 74 -19.21 26.58 6.61
CA ARG A 74 -19.03 26.10 5.23
C ARG A 74 -17.87 25.10 5.13
N THR A 75 -16.89 25.23 6.02
CA THR A 75 -15.57 24.58 5.94
C THR A 75 -15.42 23.34 6.82
N ASN A 76 -16.25 23.16 7.86
CA ASN A 76 -15.90 22.20 8.91
C ASN A 76 -16.25 20.72 8.64
N ASN A 77 -17.18 20.40 7.74
CA ASN A 77 -17.76 19.05 7.73
C ASN A 77 -17.49 18.19 6.48
N PHE A 78 -17.41 18.76 5.27
CA PHE A 78 -17.22 17.95 4.05
C PHE A 78 -15.83 18.13 3.46
N GLU A 79 -15.40 19.37 3.23
CA GLU A 79 -14.06 19.69 2.71
C GLU A 79 -12.97 19.16 3.63
N ASN A 80 -13.09 19.37 4.95
CA ASN A 80 -12.15 18.80 5.93
C ASN A 80 -12.11 17.26 5.91
N LYS A 81 -13.27 16.58 5.76
CA LYS A 81 -13.30 15.11 5.64
C LYS A 81 -12.61 14.64 4.37
N ILE A 82 -12.81 15.33 3.25
CA ILE A 82 -12.12 15.05 1.99
C ILE A 82 -10.62 15.26 2.13
N ILE A 83 -10.19 16.38 2.72
CA ILE A 83 -8.77 16.69 2.94
C ILE A 83 -8.12 15.60 3.79
N MET A 84 -8.73 15.22 4.91
CA MET A 84 -8.23 14.13 5.76
C MET A 84 -8.14 12.79 5.01
N MET A 85 -9.14 12.45 4.19
CA MET A 85 -9.09 11.24 3.36
C MET A 85 -7.95 11.32 2.33
N ILE A 86 -7.74 12.46 1.69
CA ILE A 86 -6.65 12.67 0.72
C ILE A 86 -5.29 12.58 1.39
N GLU A 87 -5.11 13.13 2.60
CA GLU A 87 -3.88 13.03 3.36
C GLU A 87 -3.57 11.57 3.74
N GLN A 88 -4.58 10.83 4.19
CA GLN A 88 -4.44 9.40 4.50
C GLN A 88 -4.10 8.58 3.24
N ILE A 89 -4.74 8.88 2.10
CA ILE A 89 -4.44 8.23 0.82
C ILE A 89 -3.01 8.56 0.38
N SER A 90 -2.62 9.83 0.44
CA SER A 90 -1.26 10.29 0.08
C SER A 90 -0.19 9.56 0.91
N LYS A 91 -0.40 9.47 2.22
CA LYS A 91 0.51 8.72 3.10
C LYS A 91 0.63 7.24 2.71
N LYS A 92 -0.50 6.57 2.44
CA LYS A 92 -0.50 5.18 1.98
C LYS A 92 0.19 5.03 0.62
N VAL A 93 0.02 5.98 -0.28
CA VAL A 93 0.70 5.99 -1.59
C VAL A 93 2.21 6.10 -1.41
N ASP A 94 2.69 6.94 -0.49
CA ASP A 94 4.12 7.06 -0.17
C ASP A 94 4.68 5.76 0.44
N GLU A 95 3.93 5.11 1.34
CA GLU A 95 4.28 3.80 1.92
C GLU A 95 4.38 2.72 0.84
N ILE A 96 3.37 2.62 -0.04
CA ILE A 96 3.39 1.71 -1.21
C ILE A 96 4.60 2.01 -2.11
N GLY A 97 4.94 3.29 -2.29
CA GLY A 97 6.11 3.71 -3.07
C GLY A 97 7.43 3.14 -2.52
N LYS A 98 7.58 3.10 -1.19
CA LYS A 98 8.74 2.50 -0.52
C LYS A 98 8.76 0.99 -0.68
N ASP A 99 7.64 0.32 -0.43
CA ASP A 99 7.52 -1.14 -0.57
C ASP A 99 7.87 -1.60 -2.00
N VAL A 100 7.40 -0.86 -3.01
CA VAL A 100 7.72 -1.14 -4.41
C VAL A 100 9.20 -0.95 -4.71
N ALA A 101 9.87 0.03 -4.10
CA ALA A 101 11.30 0.24 -4.26
C ALA A 101 12.11 -0.92 -3.65
N GLU A 102 11.74 -1.34 -2.43
CA GLU A 102 12.36 -2.48 -1.75
C GLU A 102 12.16 -3.80 -2.51
N LEU A 103 10.96 -4.02 -3.06
CA LEU A 103 10.65 -5.18 -3.87
C LEU A 103 11.49 -5.21 -5.16
N LYS A 104 11.68 -4.06 -5.82
CA LYS A 104 12.55 -3.95 -7.01
C LYS A 104 14.01 -4.29 -6.69
N GLN A 105 14.51 -3.84 -5.55
CA GLN A 105 15.87 -4.17 -5.11
C GLN A 105 16.01 -5.66 -4.82
N SER A 106 15.08 -6.23 -4.05
CA SER A 106 15.05 -7.66 -3.72
C SER A 106 14.98 -8.53 -4.99
N HIS A 107 14.15 -8.14 -5.96
CA HIS A 107 14.05 -8.82 -7.25
C HIS A 107 15.37 -8.78 -8.05
N LYS A 108 16.11 -7.67 -8.00
CA LYS A 108 17.43 -7.56 -8.66
C LYS A 108 18.45 -8.52 -8.04
N ILE A 109 18.46 -8.63 -6.70
CA ILE A 109 19.33 -9.58 -5.97
C ILE A 109 18.97 -11.01 -6.34
N LEU A 110 17.69 -11.38 -6.25
CA LEU A 110 17.23 -12.72 -6.59
C LEU A 110 17.59 -13.12 -8.03
N ARG A 111 17.53 -12.18 -8.98
CA ARG A 111 17.95 -12.43 -10.36
C ARG A 111 19.44 -12.75 -10.46
N ALA A 112 20.29 -12.04 -9.71
CA ALA A 112 21.72 -12.31 -9.66
C ALA A 112 22.02 -13.69 -9.07
N ASP A 113 21.37 -14.02 -7.94
CA ASP A 113 21.53 -15.32 -7.27
C ASP A 113 21.11 -16.48 -8.18
N VAL A 114 20.02 -16.32 -8.93
CA VAL A 114 19.56 -17.32 -9.91
C VAL A 114 20.57 -17.50 -11.05
N ASP A 115 21.19 -16.43 -11.52
CA ASP A 115 22.19 -16.51 -12.58
C ASP A 115 23.50 -17.14 -12.08
N GLU A 116 23.92 -16.87 -10.84
CA GLU A 116 25.04 -17.56 -10.19
C GLU A 116 24.76 -19.06 -10.04
N LEU A 117 23.57 -19.42 -9.53
CA LEU A 117 23.16 -20.81 -9.36
C LEU A 117 23.18 -21.59 -10.69
N LYS A 118 22.77 -20.96 -11.79
CA LYS A 118 22.85 -21.57 -13.13
C LYS A 118 24.29 -21.85 -13.55
N GLN A 119 25.25 -20.97 -13.23
CA GLN A 119 26.65 -21.20 -13.55
C GLN A 119 27.23 -22.33 -12.71
N SER A 120 26.99 -22.32 -11.40
CA SER A 120 27.41 -23.39 -10.49
C SER A 120 26.85 -24.75 -10.92
N HIS A 121 25.59 -24.80 -11.36
CA HIS A 121 24.98 -26.02 -11.89
C HIS A 121 25.65 -26.51 -13.19
N LYS A 122 26.11 -25.61 -14.06
CA LYS A 122 26.85 -26.01 -15.28
C LYS A 122 28.21 -26.62 -14.93
N VAL A 123 28.93 -26.05 -13.97
CA VAL A 123 30.21 -26.58 -13.49
C VAL A 123 30.00 -27.97 -12.89
N LEU A 124 29.04 -28.11 -11.97
CA LEU A 124 28.73 -29.40 -11.35
C LEU A 124 28.36 -30.47 -12.38
N ARG A 125 27.62 -30.09 -13.44
CA ARG A 125 27.29 -31.02 -14.52
C ARG A 125 28.54 -31.50 -15.28
N ALA A 126 29.50 -30.61 -15.54
CA ALA A 126 30.76 -30.97 -16.18
C ALA A 126 31.57 -31.92 -15.29
N ASP A 127 31.70 -31.62 -13.99
CA ASP A 127 32.42 -32.46 -13.03
C ASP A 127 31.81 -33.86 -12.93
N VAL A 128 30.47 -33.96 -12.92
CA VAL A 128 29.76 -35.25 -12.92
C VAL A 128 30.03 -36.04 -14.19
N ASP A 129 30.08 -35.39 -15.35
CA ASP A 129 30.36 -36.06 -16.61
C ASP A 129 31.83 -36.52 -16.69
N GLU A 130 32.79 -35.75 -16.16
CA GLU A 130 34.18 -36.17 -16.00
C GLU A 130 34.30 -37.39 -15.06
N LEU A 131 33.63 -37.36 -13.91
CA LEU A 131 33.63 -38.46 -12.95
C LEU A 131 33.06 -39.75 -13.57
N LYS A 132 32.02 -39.65 -14.41
CA LYS A 132 31.49 -40.81 -15.16
C LYS A 132 32.52 -41.40 -16.11
N GLN A 133 33.33 -40.58 -16.79
CA GLN A 133 34.38 -41.08 -17.68
C GLN A 133 35.49 -41.75 -16.89
N SER A 134 35.98 -41.11 -15.81
CA SER A 134 36.98 -41.70 -14.92
C SER A 134 36.51 -43.03 -14.33
N HIS A 135 35.22 -43.13 -13.97
CA HIS A 135 34.65 -44.40 -13.49
C HIS A 135 34.66 -45.50 -14.56
N LYS A 136 34.37 -45.18 -15.83
CA LYS A 136 34.44 -46.16 -16.93
C LYS A 136 35.86 -46.65 -17.16
N ILE A 137 36.85 -45.76 -17.09
CA ILE A 137 38.27 -46.12 -17.21
C ILE A 137 38.65 -47.08 -16.07
N LEU A 138 38.30 -46.74 -14.83
CA LEU A 138 38.58 -47.60 -13.67
C LEU A 138 37.92 -48.97 -13.79
N GLN A 139 36.68 -49.04 -14.31
CA GLN A 139 36.03 -50.33 -14.58
C GLN A 139 36.80 -51.18 -15.59
N ALA A 140 37.35 -50.56 -16.64
CA ALA A 140 38.18 -51.24 -17.63
C ALA A 140 39.49 -51.75 -17.01
N ASP A 141 40.19 -50.91 -16.23
CA ASP A 141 41.43 -51.28 -15.54
C ASP A 141 41.22 -52.45 -14.57
N VAL A 142 40.12 -52.42 -13.81
CA VAL A 142 39.75 -53.52 -12.90
C VAL A 142 39.47 -54.81 -13.68
N ALA A 143 38.85 -54.73 -14.86
CA ALA A 143 38.62 -55.90 -15.71
C ALA A 143 39.94 -56.51 -16.21
N VAL A 144 40.90 -55.67 -16.64
CA VAL A 144 42.25 -56.08 -17.05
C VAL A 144 42.98 -56.75 -15.88
N LEU A 145 42.99 -56.13 -14.69
CA LEU A 145 43.61 -56.69 -13.50
C LEU A 145 43.03 -58.04 -13.10
N LYS A 146 41.70 -58.20 -13.17
CA LYS A 146 41.04 -59.49 -12.93
C LYS A 146 41.52 -60.57 -13.90
N GLN A 147 41.72 -60.22 -15.18
CA GLN A 147 42.22 -61.17 -16.17
C GLN A 147 43.67 -61.54 -15.90
N SER A 148 44.55 -60.57 -15.65
CA SER A 148 45.95 -60.81 -15.31
C SER A 148 46.10 -61.66 -14.05
N HIS A 149 45.26 -61.44 -13.02
CA HIS A 149 45.25 -62.25 -11.81
C HIS A 149 44.89 -63.72 -12.09
N LYS A 150 43.90 -63.99 -12.96
CA LYS A 150 43.55 -65.36 -13.36
C LYS A 150 44.70 -66.08 -14.06
N ILE A 151 45.41 -65.37 -14.94
CA ILE A 151 46.59 -65.92 -15.65
C ILE A 151 47.68 -66.27 -14.64
N LEU A 152 48.07 -65.33 -13.78
CA LEU A 152 49.07 -65.57 -12.73
C LEU A 152 48.69 -66.72 -11.80
N HIS A 153 47.42 -66.81 -11.41
CA HIS A 153 46.93 -67.92 -10.59
C HIS A 153 47.09 -69.27 -11.30
N SER A 154 46.80 -69.33 -12.61
CA SER A 154 47.03 -70.51 -13.43
C SER A 154 48.51 -70.88 -13.48
N ASP A 155 49.39 -69.91 -13.77
CA ASP A 155 50.83 -70.12 -13.86
C ASP A 155 51.43 -70.65 -12.56
N VAL A 156 51.03 -70.07 -11.42
CA VAL A 156 51.43 -70.54 -10.09
C VAL A 156 50.95 -71.95 -9.81
N SER A 157 49.73 -72.31 -10.26
CA SER A 157 49.20 -73.67 -10.09
C SER A 157 50.00 -74.70 -10.89
N VAL A 158 50.39 -74.36 -12.13
CA VAL A 158 51.26 -75.21 -12.97
C VAL A 158 52.63 -75.39 -12.32
N LEU A 159 53.26 -74.31 -11.85
CA LEU A 159 54.57 -74.37 -11.19
C LEU A 159 54.56 -75.25 -9.94
N LYS A 160 53.51 -75.14 -9.11
CA LYS A 160 53.34 -76.03 -7.95
C LYS A 160 53.21 -77.49 -8.37
N GLY A 161 52.45 -77.78 -9.43
CA GLY A 161 52.32 -79.13 -9.97
C GLY A 161 53.66 -79.71 -10.44
N LEU A 162 54.47 -78.90 -11.13
CA LEU A 162 55.80 -79.30 -11.59
C LEU A 162 56.76 -79.55 -10.41
N HIS A 163 56.73 -78.71 -9.37
CA HIS A 163 57.57 -78.87 -8.18
C HIS A 163 57.27 -80.17 -7.41
N ASN A 164 56.01 -80.58 -7.36
CA ASN A 164 55.60 -81.80 -6.65
C ASN A 164 55.95 -83.11 -7.40
N LEU A 165 56.53 -83.03 -8.61
CA LEU A 165 56.94 -84.18 -9.42
C LEU A 165 58.46 -84.47 -9.35
N GLN A 166 59.23 -83.65 -8.61
CA GLN A 166 60.67 -83.80 -8.37
C GLN A 166 60.95 -84.44 -7.00
#